data_AF-A0A7V3BNS8-F1
#
_entry.id   AF-A0A7V3BNS8-F1
#
_cell.length_a   1.000
_cell.length_b   1.000
_cell.length_c   1.000
_cell.angle_alpha   90.00
_cell.angle_beta   90.00
_cell.angle_gamma   90.00
#
_symmetry.space_group_name_H-M   'P 1'
#
loop_
_entity.id
_entity.type
_entity.pdbx_description
1 polymer ?
#
loop_
_entity_poly.entity_id
_entity_poly.type
_entity_poly.pdbx_seq_one_letter_code
_entity_poly.pdbx_strand_id
1 'polypeptide(L)' 'MNFVERNVSEDPSALQDLVEKYKSRGTPTIVIGNEVIIGFNRAKIDALIANA' A
#
# COMPACT_ATOMS: atom_id res chain seq x y z
N MET A 1 -3.80 -11.99 10.83
CA MET A 1 -3.75 -10.69 10.14
C MET A 1 -3.54 -11.00 8.68
N ASN A 2 -4.49 -10.64 7.83
CA ASN A 2 -4.47 -11.04 6.43
C ASN A 2 -4.07 -9.82 5.62
N PHE A 3 -3.11 -10.00 4.70
CA PHE A 3 -2.74 -8.98 3.73
C PHE A 3 -2.82 -9.59 2.33
N VAL A 4 -2.95 -8.73 1.34
CA VAL A 4 -2.89 -9.11 -0.07
C VAL A 4 -1.67 -8.43 -0.67
N GLU A 5 -0.74 -9.22 -1.19
CA GLU A 5 0.36 -8.71 -1.98
C GLU A 5 -0.11 -8.49 -3.42
N ARG A 6 0.23 -7.33 -3.99
CA ARG A 6 -0.05 -7.01 -5.39
C ARG A 6 1.24 -6.61 -6.07
N ASN A 7 1.80 -7.52 -6.87
CA ASN A 7 3.04 -7.29 -7.60
C ASN A 7 2.76 -6.46 -8.87
N VAL A 8 3.18 -5.20 -8.88
CA VAL A 8 2.98 -4.27 -10.00
C VAL A 8 3.74 -4.65 -11.27
N SER A 9 4.73 -5.55 -11.19
CA SER A 9 5.43 -6.08 -12.36
C SER A 9 4.67 -7.22 -13.05
N GLU A 10 3.70 -7.83 -12.37
CA GLU A 10 2.94 -9.00 -12.84
C GLU A 10 1.44 -8.71 -12.97
N ASP A 11 0.91 -7.73 -12.24
CA ASP A 11 -0.49 -7.29 -12.26
C ASP A 11 -0.59 -5.84 -12.80
N PRO A 12 -0.97 -5.66 -14.08
CA PRO A 12 -1.18 -4.34 -14.67
C PRO A 12 -2.25 -3.50 -13.94
N SER A 13 -3.25 -4.14 -13.33
CA SER A 13 -4.27 -3.43 -12.54
C SER A 13 -3.71 -2.91 -11.22
N ALA A 14 -2.72 -3.59 -10.64
CA ALA A 14 -2.02 -3.10 -9.45
C ALA A 14 -1.17 -1.87 -9.78
N LEU A 15 -0.52 -1.87 -10.95
CA LEU A 15 0.22 -0.70 -11.43
C LEU A 15 -0.71 0.49 -11.69
N GLN A 16 -1.88 0.25 -12.31
CA GLN A 16 -2.88 1.29 -12.52
C GLN A 16 -3.37 1.86 -11.19
N ASP A 17 -3.73 1.01 -10.23
CA ASP A 17 -4.14 1.47 -8.90
C ASP A 17 -3.03 2.25 -8.20
N LEU A 18 -1.77 1.80 -8.28
CA LEU A 18 -0.62 2.50 -7.70
C LEU A 18 -0.56 3.95 -8.19
N VAL A 19 -0.65 4.15 -9.51
CA VAL A 19 -0.48 5.47 -10.15
C VAL A 19 -1.75 6.32 -10.08
N GLU A 20 -2.90 5.75 -10.41
CA GLU A 20 -4.13 6.51 -10.61
C GLU A 20 -4.93 6.65 -9.33
N LYS A 21 -5.04 5.58 -8.54
CA LYS A 21 -5.85 5.58 -7.30
C LYS A 21 -5.05 6.10 -6.12
N TYR A 22 -3.85 5.58 -5.91
CA TYR A 22 -3.01 5.93 -4.75
C TYR A 22 -2.04 7.09 -4.99
N LYS A 23 -2.00 7.62 -6.22
CA LYS A 23 -1.13 8.73 -6.63
C LYS A 23 0.34 8.50 -6.28
N SER A 24 0.77 7.25 -6.27
CA SER A 24 2.14 6.83 -6.00
C SER A 24 2.82 6.39 -7.29
N ARG A 25 4.14 6.46 -7.31
CA ARG A 25 4.97 5.92 -8.41
C ARG A 25 6.04 4.95 -7.91
N GLY A 26 6.04 4.65 -6.61
CA GLY A 26 7.07 3.87 -5.96
C GLY A 26 6.49 2.71 -5.15
N THR A 27 7.23 1.61 -5.16
CA THR A 27 7.02 0.50 -4.23
C THR A 27 8.01 0.60 -3.05
N PRO A 28 7.64 0.12 -1.86
CA PRO A 28 6.30 -0.33 -1.49
C PRO A 28 5.31 0.84 -1.38
N THR A 29 4.03 0.59 -1.67
CA THR A 29 2.90 1.45 -1.26
C THR A 29 1.93 0.57 -0.50
N ILE A 30 1.65 0.93 0.75
CA ILE A 30 0.89 0.12 1.70
C ILE A 30 -0.43 0.81 1.98
N VAL A 31 -1.53 0.08 1.90
CA VAL A 31 -2.88 0.60 2.16
C VAL A 31 -3.46 -0.13 3.35
N ILE A 32 -3.85 0.62 4.38
CA ILE A 32 -4.43 0.08 5.62
C ILE A 32 -5.72 0.87 5.90
N GLY A 33 -6.87 0.22 5.72
CA GLY A 33 -8.16 0.93 5.74
C GLY A 33 -8.20 2.02 4.67
N ASN A 34 -8.38 3.28 5.10
CA ASN A 34 -8.40 4.45 4.22
C ASN A 34 -7.03 5.15 4.11
N GLU A 35 -6.03 4.69 4.86
CA GLU A 35 -4.70 5.30 4.88
C GLU A 35 -3.81 4.70 3.78
N VAL A 36 -3.15 5.59 3.04
CA VAL A 36 -2.13 5.23 2.05
C VAL A 36 -0.76 5.65 2.57
N ILE A 37 0.19 4.73 2.56
CA ILE A 37 1.58 4.95 2.97
C ILE A 37 2.46 4.70 1.75
N ILE A 38 3.12 5.74 1.26
CA ILE A 38 4.09 5.64 0.18
C ILE A 38 5.47 5.39 0.79
N GLY A 39 6.18 4.37 0.32
CA GLY A 39 7.42 3.88 0.91
C GLY A 39 7.16 3.05 2.17
N PHE A 40 8.17 2.98 3.04
CA PHE A 40 8.11 2.17 4.26
C PHE A 40 8.28 3.04 5.51
N ASN A 41 7.27 3.02 6.39
CA ASN A 41 7.31 3.70 7.69
C ASN A 41 6.80 2.75 8.77
N ARG A 42 7.72 2.10 9.48
CA ARG A 42 7.40 1.08 10.48
C ARG A 42 6.50 1.60 11.60
N ALA A 43 6.80 2.77 12.16
CA ALA A 43 6.05 3.32 13.27
C ALA A 43 4.59 3.65 12.88
N LYS A 44 4.37 4.21 11.68
CA LYS A 44 3.01 4.48 11.18
C LYS A 44 2.24 3.19 10.92
N ILE A 45 2.90 2.18 10.33
CA ILE A 45 2.29 0.87 10.06
C ILE A 45 1.86 0.21 11.38
N ASP A 46 2.76 0.13 12.36
CA ASP A 46 2.47 -0.48 13.67
C ASP A 46 1.30 0.24 14.36
N ALA A 47 1.28 1.58 14.32
CA ALA A 47 0.20 2.38 14.91
C ALA A 47 -1.17 2.14 14.24
N LEU A 48 -1.22 2.04 12.90
CA LEU A 48 -2.48 1.80 12.19
C LEU A 48 -3.00 0.39 12.41
N ILE A 49 -2.11 -0.59 12.45
CA ILE A 49 -2.47 -1.99 12.66
C ILE A 49 -2.97 -2.24 14.09
N ALA A 50 -2.39 -1.58 15.10
CA ALA A 50 -2.85 -1.74 16.49
C ALA A 50 -4.28 -1.20 16.73
N ASN A 51 -4.77 -0.32 15.85
CA ASN A 51 -6.09 0.32 15.94
C ASN A 51 -7.07 -0.18 14.86
N ALA A 52 -6.72 -1.22 14.10
CA ALA A 52 -7.49 -1.77 12.99
C ALA A 52 -8.34 -2.99 13.37
#